data_AF-A0A812I439-F1
#
_entry.id   AF-A0A812I439-F1
#
_cell.length_a   1.000
_cell.length_b   1.000
_cell.length_c   1.000
_cell.angle_alpha   90.00
_cell.angle_beta   90.00
_cell.angle_gamma   90.00
#
_symmetry.space_group_name_H-M   'P 1'
#
loop_
_entity.id
_entity.type
_entity.pdbx_description
1 polymer ?
#
loop_
_entity_poly.entity_id
_entity_poly.type
_entity_poly.pdbx_seq_one_letter_code
_entity_poly.pdbx_strand_id
1 'polypeptide(L)'
;ESRPANMETMLSIGKMEILQSIFQGEKTLEIRNRQLRPGRTWVCLKDRVYGTVDVGKPFRISDPKLWKARKADHCVQSNVPMYGEKTWANPVSNPRKLPEPLAFYRKHGAIGSVKYRPAEGAKNKKEEKKGEETNEEGDQSQSTTSASAPKKYAVATLSRTLMDRVREAANQKRKSFELLTTSRYTAGGEMLLVQTKTDNKVAIQASLVQHRRLTTTWELTKAAAYKQATAPEQTAWKARLHQHLAVYSCRLSNLRAPSTNIRLRGGHGCRRTVAVESDVVEEEATPKAEIPALSLRDTARYFLQRLSEADRGKLSANVKGLNGCEIKLGSTCSGTDVCTNVFKHTLQFLAEQHQVSISVKHVLAVELDKGKRDFLMRAHKPTFCLFETVDMFAKGKTAFCHTCRRVHEAPDVDVLVVGSSCKSISRMNNSRTDYQDCYQKGKGCSGSTYQNGVLQASKELAPALLFFEQVVGILDSPVQKNGKRKTPLVQAGRGT
;
A
#
# COMPACT_ATOMS: atom_id res chain seq x y z
N GLU A 1 15.12 -41.71 -0.73
CA GLU A 1 13.71 -41.44 -0.34
C GLU A 1 12.98 -40.82 -1.53
N SER A 2 11.68 -41.11 -1.69
CA SER A 2 10.86 -40.52 -2.76
C SER A 2 10.64 -39.02 -2.52
N ARG A 3 10.56 -38.21 -3.59
CA ARG A 3 10.22 -36.77 -3.53
C ARG A 3 8.84 -36.57 -2.86
N PRO A 4 8.55 -35.40 -2.25
CA PRO A 4 7.23 -35.11 -1.70
C PRO A 4 6.16 -35.21 -2.78
N ALA A 5 4.98 -35.73 -2.43
CA ALA A 5 3.86 -35.75 -3.36
C ALA A 5 3.38 -34.32 -3.64
N ASN A 6 2.89 -34.06 -4.86
CA ASN A 6 2.31 -32.76 -5.16
C ASN A 6 1.16 -32.46 -4.18
N MET A 7 1.14 -31.25 -3.63
CA MET A 7 0.18 -30.77 -2.61
C MET A 7 0.33 -31.37 -1.20
N GLU A 8 1.37 -32.14 -0.94
CA GLU A 8 1.69 -32.63 0.40
C GLU A 8 1.97 -31.47 1.37
N THR A 9 1.48 -31.57 2.61
CA THR A 9 1.64 -30.51 3.61
C THR A 9 2.99 -30.64 4.30
N MET A 10 3.73 -29.54 4.36
CA MET A 10 5.08 -29.48 4.92
C MET A 10 5.13 -28.54 6.13
N LEU A 11 5.98 -28.86 7.09
CA LEU A 11 6.33 -28.04 8.24
C LEU A 11 7.32 -26.93 7.82
N SER A 12 6.88 -25.67 7.89
CA SER A 12 7.72 -24.53 7.54
C SER A 12 8.46 -23.97 8.75
N ILE A 13 9.79 -24.07 8.75
CA ILE A 13 10.69 -23.51 9.75
C ILE A 13 11.12 -22.10 9.32
N GLY A 14 11.27 -21.18 10.29
CA GLY A 14 11.54 -19.76 10.03
C GLY A 14 13.02 -19.38 9.99
N LYS A 15 13.90 -20.22 10.55
CA LYS A 15 15.33 -19.93 10.77
C LYS A 15 16.19 -21.17 10.48
N MET A 16 17.41 -20.97 9.99
CA MET A 16 18.30 -22.08 9.61
C MET A 16 18.82 -22.83 10.84
N GLU A 17 19.12 -22.11 11.92
CA GLU A 17 19.68 -22.67 13.15
C GLU A 17 18.68 -23.63 13.82
N ILE A 18 17.38 -23.29 13.79
CA ILE A 18 16.30 -24.15 14.29
C ILE A 18 16.14 -25.40 13.40
N LEU A 19 16.33 -25.26 12.09
CA LEU A 19 16.26 -26.40 11.17
C LEU A 19 17.41 -27.37 11.44
N GLN A 20 18.62 -26.84 11.65
CA GLN A 20 19.81 -27.63 11.99
C GLN A 20 19.62 -28.38 13.30
N SER A 21 19.12 -27.71 14.36
CA SER A 21 18.91 -28.36 15.66
C SER A 21 17.86 -29.48 15.61
N ILE A 22 16.85 -29.39 14.72
CA ILE A 22 15.92 -30.50 14.44
C ILE A 22 16.68 -31.67 13.80
N PHE A 23 17.51 -31.42 12.78
CA PHE A 23 18.24 -32.49 12.09
C PHE A 23 19.37 -33.11 12.93
N GLN A 24 19.91 -32.38 13.89
CA GLN A 24 20.89 -32.88 14.87
C GLN A 24 20.23 -33.62 16.05
N GLY A 25 18.89 -33.61 16.14
CA GLY A 25 18.16 -34.22 17.24
C GLY A 25 18.17 -33.42 18.55
N GLU A 26 18.77 -32.23 18.57
CA GLU A 26 18.81 -31.33 19.73
C GLU A 26 17.43 -30.75 20.03
N LYS A 27 16.66 -30.41 18.98
CA LYS A 27 15.29 -29.90 19.10
C LYS A 27 14.29 -31.02 18.87
N THR A 28 13.64 -31.46 19.95
CA THR A 28 12.68 -32.58 19.97
C THR A 28 11.22 -32.13 20.09
N LEU A 29 10.95 -30.84 20.33
CA LEU A 29 9.60 -30.27 20.40
C LEU A 29 9.42 -29.08 19.46
N GLU A 30 8.49 -29.16 18.52
CA GLU A 30 8.09 -28.03 17.66
C GLU A 30 6.90 -27.27 18.26
N ILE A 31 7.06 -25.96 18.45
CA ILE A 31 6.06 -25.11 19.14
C ILE A 31 5.19 -24.37 18.14
N ARG A 32 3.87 -24.54 18.24
CA ARG A 32 2.87 -23.91 17.36
C ARG A 32 1.65 -23.42 18.13
N ASN A 33 0.85 -22.57 17.50
CA ASN A 33 -0.45 -22.15 18.01
C ASN A 33 -1.58 -23.16 17.67
N ARG A 34 -1.23 -24.32 17.13
CA ARG A 34 -2.13 -25.39 16.70
C ARG A 34 -1.45 -26.75 16.79
N GLN A 35 -2.24 -27.81 16.86
CA GLN A 35 -1.78 -29.19 16.75
C GLN A 35 -1.32 -29.51 15.32
N LEU A 36 -0.19 -30.18 15.19
CA LEU A 36 0.22 -30.84 13.95
C LEU A 36 -0.37 -32.26 13.91
N ARG A 37 -0.67 -32.76 12.71
CA ARG A 37 -1.13 -34.14 12.53
C ARG A 37 0.04 -35.08 12.81
N PRO A 38 -0.12 -36.10 13.68
CA PRO A 38 0.90 -37.10 13.89
C PRO A 38 1.23 -37.86 12.60
N GLY A 39 2.49 -38.25 12.45
CA GLY A 39 3.02 -38.97 11.29
C GLY A 39 4.20 -38.26 10.64
N ARG A 40 4.74 -38.87 9.59
CA ARG A 40 5.85 -38.32 8.82
C ARG A 40 5.44 -37.01 8.15
N THR A 41 6.29 -36.00 8.23
CA THR A 41 6.09 -34.68 7.64
C THR A 41 7.39 -34.16 7.03
N TRP A 42 7.29 -33.55 5.86
CA TRP A 42 8.40 -32.84 5.23
C TRP A 42 8.71 -31.53 5.95
N VAL A 43 9.98 -31.19 6.09
CA VAL A 43 10.44 -29.95 6.70
C VAL A 43 11.05 -29.04 5.65
N CYS A 44 10.57 -27.80 5.59
CA CYS A 44 11.03 -26.81 4.61
C CYS A 44 11.44 -25.49 5.28
N LEU A 45 12.38 -24.79 4.65
CA LEU A 45 12.78 -23.43 5.00
C LEU A 45 12.82 -22.61 3.70
N LYS A 46 12.13 -21.47 3.72
CA LYS A 46 11.91 -20.64 2.51
C LYS A 46 11.25 -21.46 1.39
N ASP A 47 11.89 -21.56 0.24
CA ASP A 47 11.46 -22.20 -1.00
C ASP A 47 12.14 -23.56 -1.22
N ARG A 48 12.73 -24.15 -0.18
CA ARG A 48 13.44 -25.42 -0.23
C ARG A 48 12.97 -26.42 0.84
N VAL A 49 12.87 -27.68 0.46
CA VAL A 49 12.59 -28.84 1.32
C VAL A 49 13.91 -29.47 1.71
N TYR A 50 14.14 -29.72 3.00
CA TYR A 50 15.44 -30.20 3.51
C TYR A 50 15.44 -31.65 4.00
N GLY A 51 14.27 -32.25 4.20
CA GLY A 51 14.18 -33.58 4.80
C GLY A 51 12.81 -33.89 5.36
N THR A 52 12.72 -34.99 6.10
CA THR A 52 11.52 -35.43 6.81
C THR A 52 11.78 -35.57 8.31
N VAL A 53 10.71 -35.49 9.09
CA VAL A 53 10.67 -35.81 10.52
C VAL A 53 9.38 -36.57 10.81
N ASP A 54 9.35 -37.34 11.88
CA ASP A 54 8.13 -37.95 12.42
C ASP A 54 7.56 -37.05 13.51
N VAL A 55 6.33 -36.58 13.30
CA VAL A 55 5.58 -35.77 14.26
C VAL A 55 4.78 -36.69 15.19
N GLY A 56 5.02 -36.60 16.49
CA GLY A 56 4.32 -37.38 17.52
C GLY A 56 2.96 -36.79 17.91
N LYS A 57 2.33 -37.39 18.94
CA LYS A 57 1.06 -36.91 19.50
C LYS A 57 1.26 -35.53 20.15
N PRO A 58 0.57 -34.47 19.70
CA PRO A 58 0.76 -33.13 20.25
C PRO A 58 0.15 -33.02 21.66
N PHE A 59 0.76 -32.18 22.50
CA PHE A 59 0.24 -31.86 23.83
C PHE A 59 0.33 -30.35 24.11
N ARG A 60 -0.52 -29.87 25.01
CA ARG A 60 -0.64 -28.45 25.33
C ARG A 60 0.40 -28.07 26.39
N ILE A 61 1.04 -26.91 26.23
CA ILE A 61 1.91 -26.32 27.26
C ILE A 61 1.34 -24.96 27.66
N SER A 62 0.44 -24.96 28.64
CA SER A 62 -0.10 -23.73 29.24
C SER A 62 0.64 -23.31 30.51
N ASP A 63 1.30 -24.23 31.20
CA ASP A 63 2.02 -23.97 32.44
C ASP A 63 3.44 -23.43 32.17
N PRO A 64 3.79 -22.22 32.66
CA PRO A 64 5.15 -21.68 32.58
C PRO A 64 6.23 -22.59 33.18
N LYS A 65 5.91 -23.38 34.22
CA LYS A 65 6.87 -24.33 34.81
C LYS A 65 7.20 -25.45 33.83
N LEU A 66 6.18 -26.07 33.22
CA LEU A 66 6.37 -27.08 32.18
C LEU A 66 7.12 -26.50 30.96
N TRP A 67 6.80 -25.27 30.54
CA TRP A 67 7.53 -24.58 29.48
C TRP A 67 9.02 -24.45 29.80
N LYS A 68 9.36 -23.95 30.99
CA LYS A 68 10.75 -23.81 31.43
C LYS A 68 11.46 -25.16 31.54
N ALA A 69 10.79 -26.18 32.05
CA ALA A 69 11.33 -27.53 32.18
C ALA A 69 11.66 -28.17 30.81
N ARG A 70 10.92 -27.81 29.76
CA ARG A 70 11.09 -28.30 28.39
C ARG A 70 11.95 -27.39 27.50
N LYS A 71 12.68 -26.43 28.10
CA LYS A 71 13.46 -25.43 27.35
C LYS A 71 14.52 -26.04 26.43
N ALA A 72 15.17 -27.11 26.89
CA ALA A 72 16.13 -27.86 26.07
C ALA A 72 15.46 -28.46 24.83
N ASP A 73 14.29 -29.10 25.01
CA ASP A 73 13.56 -29.79 23.95
C ASP A 73 13.04 -28.84 22.85
N HIS A 74 12.61 -27.63 23.21
CA HIS A 74 11.99 -26.69 22.26
C HIS A 74 12.92 -25.58 21.76
N CYS A 75 14.06 -25.33 22.41
CA CYS A 75 15.07 -24.33 22.03
C CYS A 75 14.53 -22.90 21.80
N VAL A 76 13.45 -22.51 22.47
CA VAL A 76 12.87 -21.16 22.35
C VAL A 76 13.41 -20.30 23.49
N GLN A 77 13.92 -19.11 23.19
CA GLN A 77 14.56 -18.24 24.16
C GLN A 77 13.58 -17.64 25.20
N SER A 78 12.29 -17.60 24.88
CA SER A 78 11.24 -17.08 25.78
C SER A 78 11.15 -17.88 27.07
N ASN A 79 10.96 -17.20 28.21
CA ASN A 79 10.66 -17.84 29.50
C ASN A 79 9.16 -18.10 29.72
N VAL A 80 8.30 -17.67 28.79
CA VAL A 80 6.85 -17.91 28.80
C VAL A 80 6.38 -18.56 27.50
N PRO A 81 5.29 -19.35 27.50
CA PRO A 81 4.73 -19.97 26.30
C PRO A 81 4.42 -18.94 25.20
N MET A 82 4.97 -19.13 23.99
CA MET A 82 4.89 -18.15 22.89
C MET A 82 3.47 -17.77 22.48
N TYR A 83 2.51 -18.67 22.65
CA TYR A 83 1.11 -18.48 22.24
C TYR A 83 0.15 -18.51 23.43
N GLY A 84 0.67 -18.30 24.65
CA GLY A 84 -0.07 -18.41 25.89
C GLY A 84 -0.82 -19.73 25.98
N GLU A 85 -2.12 -19.66 26.28
CA GLU A 85 -3.01 -20.81 26.34
C GLU A 85 -3.09 -21.62 25.04
N LYS A 86 -2.78 -21.06 23.87
CA LYS A 86 -2.86 -21.78 22.59
C LYS A 86 -1.54 -22.47 22.21
N THR A 87 -0.58 -22.56 23.13
CA THR A 87 0.73 -23.17 22.86
C THR A 87 0.64 -24.69 22.84
N TRP A 88 0.95 -25.27 21.68
CA TRP A 88 1.06 -26.71 21.47
C TRP A 88 2.52 -27.08 21.23
N ALA A 89 2.98 -28.10 21.95
CA ALA A 89 4.23 -28.79 21.67
C ALA A 89 3.94 -30.03 20.83
N ASN A 90 4.64 -30.12 19.70
CA ASN A 90 4.51 -31.20 18.73
C ASN A 90 5.83 -31.96 18.75
N PRO A 91 5.90 -33.15 19.36
CA PRO A 91 7.12 -33.95 19.35
C PRO A 91 7.61 -34.18 17.93
N VAL A 92 8.90 -33.98 17.69
CA VAL A 92 9.57 -34.25 16.42
C VAL A 92 10.69 -35.24 16.68
N SER A 93 10.76 -36.26 15.84
CA SER A 93 11.70 -37.38 15.98
C SER A 93 12.13 -37.90 14.61
N ASN A 94 13.10 -38.81 14.59
CA ASN A 94 13.59 -39.48 13.37
C ASN A 94 13.90 -38.52 12.22
N PRO A 95 14.73 -37.47 12.44
CA PRO A 95 15.07 -36.55 11.37
C PRO A 95 15.85 -37.24 10.25
N ARG A 96 15.41 -37.05 8.99
CA ARG A 96 16.08 -37.58 7.80
C ARG A 96 16.37 -36.45 6.84
N LYS A 97 17.64 -36.08 6.74
CA LYS A 97 18.09 -34.98 5.88
C LYS A 97 18.21 -35.46 4.44
N LEU A 98 17.72 -34.67 3.49
CA LEU A 98 18.00 -34.89 2.08
C LEU A 98 19.47 -34.58 1.77
N PRO A 99 20.10 -35.31 0.84
CA PRO A 99 21.45 -35.00 0.40
C PRO A 99 21.52 -33.58 -0.20
N GLU A 100 20.48 -33.18 -0.94
CA GLU A 100 20.33 -31.84 -1.48
C GLU A 100 18.91 -31.28 -1.24
N PRO A 101 18.77 -30.00 -0.86
CA PRO A 101 17.44 -29.41 -0.68
C PRO A 101 16.65 -29.27 -1.98
N LEU A 102 15.40 -29.73 -1.99
CA LEU A 102 14.52 -29.68 -3.17
C LEU A 102 13.79 -28.34 -3.27
N ALA A 103 13.86 -27.67 -4.43
CA ALA A 103 13.16 -26.41 -4.67
C ALA A 103 11.65 -26.62 -4.89
N PHE A 104 10.82 -25.72 -4.35
CA PHE A 104 9.37 -25.74 -4.55
C PHE A 104 8.78 -24.34 -4.62
N TYR A 105 7.62 -24.20 -5.27
CA TYR A 105 6.88 -22.95 -5.29
C TYR A 105 6.21 -22.68 -3.94
N ARG A 106 6.63 -21.58 -3.29
CA ARG A 106 5.99 -21.07 -2.08
C ARG A 106 5.18 -19.81 -2.37
N LYS A 107 3.90 -19.83 -1.99
CA LYS A 107 3.08 -18.61 -2.01
C LYS A 107 3.68 -17.59 -1.03
N HIS A 108 3.91 -16.37 -1.51
CA HIS A 108 4.45 -15.29 -0.69
C HIS A 108 3.59 -15.07 0.58
N GLY A 109 4.25 -14.92 1.74
CA GLY A 109 3.59 -14.74 3.03
C GLY A 109 3.04 -16.00 3.71
N ALA A 110 3.17 -17.21 3.13
CA ALA A 110 2.69 -18.43 3.77
C ALA A 110 3.59 -18.83 4.96
N ILE A 111 3.05 -18.82 6.18
CA ILE A 111 3.75 -19.18 7.43
C ILE A 111 3.02 -20.38 8.08
N GLY A 112 3.75 -21.27 8.74
CA GLY A 112 3.16 -22.41 9.46
C GLY A 112 3.32 -23.71 8.68
N SER A 113 2.27 -24.09 7.95
CA SER A 113 2.32 -25.24 7.05
C SER A 113 2.09 -24.79 5.61
N VAL A 114 2.88 -25.33 4.70
CA VAL A 114 2.83 -25.00 3.27
C VAL A 114 2.55 -26.26 2.46
N LYS A 115 1.99 -26.11 1.25
CA LYS A 115 1.78 -27.24 0.35
C LYS A 115 2.94 -27.32 -0.64
N TYR A 116 3.52 -28.50 -0.81
CA TYR A 116 4.57 -28.75 -1.80
C TYR A 116 4.02 -28.58 -3.21
N ARG A 117 4.75 -27.86 -4.06
CA ARG A 117 4.48 -27.69 -5.49
C ARG A 117 5.84 -27.66 -6.19
N PRO A 118 6.19 -28.67 -7.01
CA PRO A 118 7.48 -28.71 -7.69
C PRO A 118 7.75 -27.40 -8.43
N ALA A 119 8.97 -26.86 -8.31
CA ALA A 119 9.35 -25.62 -9.01
C ALA A 119 9.32 -25.79 -10.54
N GLU A 120 9.65 -26.98 -11.04
CA GLU A 120 9.68 -27.35 -12.46
C GLU A 120 8.31 -27.21 -13.14
N GLY A 121 7.21 -27.54 -12.44
CA GLY A 121 5.86 -27.44 -12.98
C GLY A 121 5.22 -26.05 -12.95
N ALA A 122 5.86 -25.08 -12.27
CA ALA A 122 5.30 -23.72 -12.14
C ALA A 122 5.58 -22.83 -13.35
N LYS A 123 6.60 -23.16 -14.17
CA LYS A 123 6.96 -22.39 -15.37
C LYS A 123 5.99 -22.65 -16.53
N ASN A 124 5.57 -23.89 -16.76
CA ASN A 124 4.79 -24.27 -17.95
C ASN A 124 3.32 -23.82 -17.91
N LYS A 125 2.69 -23.74 -16.73
CA LYS A 125 1.28 -23.31 -16.62
C LYS A 125 1.01 -21.85 -16.99
N LYS A 126 2.05 -21.03 -17.12
CA LYS A 126 1.92 -19.64 -17.55
C LYS A 126 1.92 -19.49 -19.08
N GLU A 127 2.38 -20.51 -19.81
CA GLU A 127 2.46 -20.55 -21.27
C GLU A 127 1.32 -21.38 -21.90
N GLU A 128 0.88 -22.48 -21.28
CA GLU A 128 -0.24 -23.29 -21.80
C GLU A 128 -1.59 -22.53 -21.83
N LYS A 129 -1.78 -21.51 -20.99
CA LYS A 129 -2.99 -20.64 -21.06
C LYS A 129 -2.98 -19.64 -22.22
N LYS A 130 -1.99 -19.70 -23.10
CA LYS A 130 -1.78 -18.77 -24.22
C LYS A 130 -1.91 -19.43 -25.61
N GLY A 131 -2.15 -20.75 -25.70
CA GLY A 131 -1.98 -21.52 -26.95
C GLY A 131 -3.20 -22.26 -27.50
N GLU A 132 -4.39 -22.18 -26.90
CA GLU A 132 -5.60 -22.80 -27.46
C GLU A 132 -6.52 -21.72 -28.06
N GLU A 133 -6.21 -21.29 -29.28
CA GLU A 133 -7.19 -20.87 -30.30
C GLU A 133 -6.44 -20.70 -31.63
N THR A 134 -7.03 -21.27 -32.70
CA THR A 134 -6.68 -21.24 -34.14
C THR A 134 -5.80 -22.37 -34.70
N ASN A 135 -6.44 -23.30 -35.40
CA ASN A 135 -6.01 -23.82 -36.70
C ASN A 135 -7.23 -24.34 -37.46
N GLU A 136 -7.58 -23.68 -38.56
CA GLU A 136 -8.21 -24.27 -39.75
C GLU A 136 -7.96 -23.27 -40.91
N GLU A 137 -6.97 -23.58 -41.74
CA GLU A 137 -6.73 -22.96 -43.04
C GLU A 137 -7.30 -23.89 -44.13
N GLY A 138 -7.94 -23.27 -45.12
CA GLY A 138 -8.36 -23.87 -46.39
C GLY A 138 -8.28 -22.82 -47.50
N ASP A 139 -7.81 -23.27 -48.65
CA ASP A 139 -7.02 -22.58 -49.68
C ASP A 139 -7.83 -21.95 -50.85
N GLN A 140 -7.13 -21.13 -51.66
CA GLN A 140 -7.31 -20.72 -53.07
C GLN A 140 -8.10 -19.45 -53.49
N SER A 141 -7.28 -18.50 -53.97
CA SER A 141 -7.35 -17.67 -55.21
C SER A 141 -8.64 -16.95 -55.63
N GLN A 142 -8.56 -15.61 -55.77
CA GLN A 142 -8.61 -14.86 -57.04
C GLN A 142 -8.71 -13.35 -56.78
N SER A 143 -7.97 -12.57 -57.58
CA SER A 143 -7.90 -11.11 -57.50
C SER A 143 -9.17 -10.46 -58.06
N THR A 144 -9.89 -9.72 -57.22
CA THR A 144 -10.80 -8.65 -57.63
C THR A 144 -10.69 -7.51 -56.62
N THR A 145 -10.72 -6.26 -57.10
CA THR A 145 -10.77 -5.06 -56.26
C THR A 145 -12.09 -5.03 -55.50
N SER A 146 -12.12 -5.71 -54.34
CA SER A 146 -13.30 -5.77 -53.47
C SER A 146 -13.43 -4.46 -52.68
N ALA A 147 -14.61 -3.84 -52.73
CA ALA A 147 -15.02 -2.84 -51.75
C ALA A 147 -14.74 -3.40 -50.35
N SER A 148 -13.86 -2.73 -49.58
CA SER A 148 -13.43 -3.22 -48.27
C SER A 148 -14.65 -3.48 -47.39
N ALA A 149 -14.75 -4.69 -46.84
CA ALA A 149 -15.83 -5.08 -45.93
C ALA A 149 -16.05 -4.00 -44.84
N PRO A 150 -17.30 -3.75 -44.42
CA PRO A 150 -17.61 -2.71 -43.45
C PRO A 150 -16.78 -2.91 -42.18
N LYS A 151 -15.89 -1.96 -41.89
CA LYS A 151 -15.07 -1.98 -40.67
C LYS A 151 -16.01 -1.97 -39.47
N LYS A 152 -15.87 -2.96 -38.58
CA LYS A 152 -16.60 -2.99 -37.30
C LYS A 152 -15.93 -2.01 -36.35
N TYR A 153 -16.69 -1.01 -35.89
CA TYR A 153 -16.25 -0.04 -34.91
C TYR A 153 -16.82 -0.39 -33.53
N ALA A 154 -16.03 -0.17 -32.48
CA ALA A 154 -16.50 -0.23 -31.10
C ALA A 154 -16.93 1.18 -30.64
N VAL A 155 -18.12 1.29 -30.06
CA VAL A 155 -18.69 2.56 -29.57
C VAL A 155 -18.51 2.69 -28.07
N ALA A 156 -17.85 3.76 -27.59
CA ALA A 156 -17.69 4.04 -26.16
C ALA A 156 -18.30 5.37 -25.69
N THR A 157 -18.73 5.39 -24.42
CA THR A 157 -19.27 6.55 -23.70
C THR A 157 -18.15 7.38 -23.07
N LEU A 158 -18.08 8.67 -23.38
CA LEU A 158 -17.06 9.58 -22.86
C LEU A 158 -17.46 10.14 -21.48
N SER A 159 -16.47 10.47 -20.65
CA SER A 159 -16.69 11.21 -19.40
C SER A 159 -17.16 12.64 -19.68
N ARG A 160 -17.90 13.26 -18.75
CA ARG A 160 -18.40 14.63 -18.90
C ARG A 160 -17.29 15.66 -19.14
N THR A 161 -16.17 15.55 -18.43
CA THR A 161 -15.01 16.45 -18.60
C THR A 161 -14.44 16.40 -20.02
N LEU A 162 -14.31 15.19 -20.58
CA LEU A 162 -13.90 15.02 -21.97
C LEU A 162 -14.97 15.53 -22.93
N MET A 163 -16.25 15.30 -22.65
CA MET A 163 -17.35 15.82 -23.46
C MET A 163 -17.35 17.35 -23.55
N ASP A 164 -17.05 18.05 -22.47
CA ASP A 164 -16.98 19.52 -22.47
C ASP A 164 -15.79 20.03 -23.30
N ARG A 165 -14.62 19.36 -23.22
CA ARG A 165 -13.46 19.65 -24.09
C ARG A 165 -13.70 19.31 -25.56
N VAL A 166 -14.41 18.22 -25.83
CA VAL A 166 -14.81 17.85 -27.20
C VAL A 166 -15.78 18.88 -27.77
N ARG A 167 -16.67 19.43 -26.95
CA ARG A 167 -17.57 20.53 -27.37
C ARG A 167 -16.80 21.81 -27.67
N GLU A 168 -15.82 22.14 -26.84
CA GLU A 168 -14.93 23.29 -27.03
C GLU A 168 -14.11 23.14 -28.32
N ALA A 169 -13.39 22.01 -28.48
CA ALA A 169 -12.57 21.74 -29.66
C ALA A 169 -13.39 21.59 -30.96
N ALA A 170 -14.63 21.09 -30.88
CA ALA A 170 -15.53 21.01 -32.03
C ALA A 170 -16.33 22.31 -32.28
N ASN A 171 -16.22 23.31 -31.40
CA ASN A 171 -17.03 24.53 -31.38
C ASN A 171 -18.54 24.24 -31.50
N GLN A 172 -19.05 23.26 -30.75
CA GLN A 172 -20.42 22.75 -30.88
C GLN A 172 -21.16 22.70 -29.54
N LYS A 173 -22.35 23.33 -29.48
CA LYS A 173 -23.22 23.28 -28.31
C LYS A 173 -24.11 22.02 -28.31
N ARG A 174 -24.19 21.35 -27.15
CA ARG A 174 -25.21 20.35 -26.77
C ARG A 174 -25.34 19.07 -27.63
N LYS A 175 -24.27 18.62 -28.28
CA LYS A 175 -24.26 17.34 -29.00
C LYS A 175 -23.64 16.22 -28.16
N SER A 176 -24.14 15.00 -28.36
CA SER A 176 -23.58 13.78 -27.79
C SER A 176 -22.54 13.20 -28.75
N PHE A 177 -21.41 12.71 -28.23
CA PHE A 177 -20.32 12.13 -29.03
C PHE A 177 -20.13 10.66 -28.65
N GLU A 178 -19.80 9.85 -29.64
CA GLU A 178 -19.41 8.45 -29.48
C GLU A 178 -17.97 8.29 -29.95
N LEU A 179 -17.15 7.61 -29.15
CA LEU A 179 -15.80 7.26 -29.55
C LEU A 179 -15.85 6.02 -30.44
N LEU A 180 -15.36 6.14 -31.67
CA LEU A 180 -15.18 5.02 -32.58
C LEU A 180 -13.71 4.65 -32.67
N THR A 181 -13.46 3.36 -32.50
CA THR A 181 -12.13 2.78 -32.62
C THR A 181 -12.11 1.89 -33.86
N THR A 182 -11.01 1.92 -34.62
CA THR A 182 -10.71 0.83 -35.54
C THR A 182 -10.42 -0.43 -34.70
N SER A 183 -10.67 -1.62 -35.25
CA SER A 183 -10.88 -2.88 -34.52
C SER A 183 -9.71 -3.41 -33.69
N ARG A 184 -8.59 -2.69 -33.56
CA ARG A 184 -7.44 -3.05 -32.71
C ARG A 184 -7.07 -1.87 -31.81
N TYR A 185 -7.23 -2.06 -30.50
CA TYR A 185 -6.78 -1.09 -29.49
C TYR A 185 -5.27 -1.18 -29.28
N THR A 186 -4.49 -0.73 -30.26
CA THR A 186 -3.04 -0.58 -30.12
C THR A 186 -2.72 0.86 -29.75
N ALA A 187 -1.85 1.05 -28.74
CA ALA A 187 -1.30 2.37 -28.46
C ALA A 187 -0.64 2.92 -29.74
N GLY A 188 -0.87 4.20 -30.03
CA GLY A 188 -0.48 4.84 -31.29
C GLY A 188 -1.55 4.82 -32.39
N GLY A 189 -2.67 4.13 -32.20
CA GLY A 189 -3.80 4.17 -33.15
C GLY A 189 -4.54 5.51 -33.15
N GLU A 190 -4.99 5.96 -34.33
CA GLU A 190 -5.92 7.09 -34.44
C GLU A 190 -7.33 6.68 -33.98
N MET A 191 -7.96 7.55 -33.21
CA MET A 191 -9.35 7.44 -32.76
C MET A 191 -10.19 8.56 -33.35
N LEU A 192 -11.42 8.23 -33.73
CA LEU A 192 -12.38 9.19 -34.27
C LEU A 192 -13.50 9.37 -33.26
N LEU A 193 -13.76 10.60 -32.83
CA LEU A 193 -14.96 10.94 -32.07
C LEU A 193 -16.02 11.39 -33.05
N VAL A 194 -17.13 10.66 -33.09
CA VAL A 194 -18.24 10.90 -34.01
C VAL A 194 -19.40 11.55 -33.28
N GLN A 195 -19.95 12.58 -33.90
CA GLN A 195 -21.12 13.24 -33.38
C GLN A 195 -22.35 12.35 -33.58
N THR A 196 -23.00 11.95 -32.49
CA THR A 196 -24.20 11.13 -32.56
C THR A 196 -25.41 11.96 -33.00
N LYS A 197 -26.37 11.30 -33.64
CA LYS A 197 -27.73 11.76 -34.03
C LYS A 197 -27.92 12.56 -35.32
N THR A 198 -26.91 12.96 -36.10
CA THR A 198 -27.22 13.76 -37.31
C THR A 198 -26.57 13.36 -38.64
N ASP A 199 -25.39 12.74 -38.69
CA ASP A 199 -24.77 12.43 -40.02
C ASP A 199 -23.52 11.54 -39.99
N ASN A 200 -23.23 10.84 -38.88
CA ASN A 200 -21.97 10.09 -38.69
C ASN A 200 -20.71 10.93 -39.02
N LYS A 201 -20.79 12.25 -38.80
CA LYS A 201 -19.67 13.16 -39.02
C LYS A 201 -18.66 13.02 -37.88
N VAL A 202 -17.40 12.81 -38.25
CA VAL A 202 -16.29 12.89 -37.31
C VAL A 202 -16.14 14.34 -36.88
N ALA A 203 -16.23 14.58 -35.57
CA ALA A 203 -16.06 15.90 -34.99
C ALA A 203 -14.61 16.14 -34.56
N ILE A 204 -13.94 15.09 -34.06
CA ILE A 204 -12.57 15.19 -33.55
C ILE A 204 -11.79 13.94 -33.93
N GLN A 205 -10.53 14.13 -34.33
CA GLN A 205 -9.50 13.10 -34.38
C GLN A 205 -8.63 13.20 -33.13
N ALA A 206 -8.25 12.07 -32.56
CA ALA A 206 -7.35 11.99 -31.42
C ALA A 206 -6.39 10.80 -31.58
N SER A 207 -5.23 10.86 -30.94
CA SER A 207 -4.29 9.74 -30.85
C SER A 207 -4.52 8.97 -29.55
N LEU A 208 -4.63 7.64 -29.62
CA LEU A 208 -4.68 6.79 -28.43
C LEU A 208 -3.29 6.60 -27.84
N VAL A 209 -2.99 7.31 -26.75
CA VAL A 209 -1.69 7.24 -26.06
C VAL A 209 -1.62 5.98 -25.20
N GLN A 210 -2.70 5.67 -24.49
CA GLN A 210 -2.73 4.57 -23.53
C GLN A 210 -4.07 3.86 -23.58
N HIS A 211 -4.03 2.53 -23.50
CA HIS A 211 -5.21 1.70 -23.36
C HIS A 211 -4.96 0.63 -22.31
N ARG A 212 -5.67 0.70 -21.19
CA ARG A 212 -5.49 -0.21 -20.06
C ARG A 212 -6.81 -0.81 -19.63
N ARG A 213 -6.89 -2.14 -19.59
CA ARG A 213 -8.03 -2.84 -18.97
C ARG A 213 -7.97 -2.67 -17.46
N LEU A 214 -9.07 -2.24 -16.87
CA LEU A 214 -9.29 -2.22 -15.43
C LEU A 214 -9.97 -3.53 -15.06
N THR A 215 -9.41 -4.23 -14.08
CA THR A 215 -9.87 -5.57 -13.68
C THR A 215 -10.45 -5.60 -12.28
N THR A 216 -10.21 -4.55 -11.49
CA THR A 216 -10.67 -4.46 -10.11
C THR A 216 -11.33 -3.13 -9.81
N THR A 217 -12.26 -3.13 -8.86
CA THR A 217 -12.89 -1.90 -8.35
C THR A 217 -11.86 -0.93 -7.77
N TRP A 218 -10.74 -1.43 -7.26
CA TRP A 218 -9.65 -0.60 -6.73
C TRP A 218 -8.90 0.15 -7.84
N GLU A 219 -8.58 -0.53 -8.95
CA GLU A 219 -7.99 0.15 -10.12
C GLU A 219 -8.95 1.21 -10.66
N LEU A 220 -10.24 0.90 -10.73
CA LEU A 220 -11.27 1.83 -11.14
C LEU A 220 -11.37 3.06 -10.22
N THR A 221 -11.39 2.89 -8.89
CA THR A 221 -11.49 4.03 -7.97
C THR A 221 -10.24 4.91 -7.93
N LYS A 222 -9.10 4.40 -8.41
CA LYS A 222 -7.87 5.18 -8.58
C LYS A 222 -7.84 6.00 -9.87
N ALA A 223 -8.55 5.56 -10.91
CA ALA A 223 -8.63 6.26 -12.19
C ALA A 223 -9.16 7.69 -12.01
N ALA A 224 -8.53 8.65 -12.68
CA ALA A 224 -8.90 10.06 -12.59
C ALA A 224 -10.33 10.27 -13.13
N ALA A 225 -10.67 9.60 -14.23
CA ALA A 225 -12.01 9.62 -14.81
C ALA A 225 -13.08 9.14 -13.81
N TYR A 226 -12.78 8.17 -12.95
CA TYR A 226 -13.73 7.69 -11.94
C TYR A 226 -13.99 8.74 -10.86
N LYS A 227 -12.95 9.48 -10.44
CA LYS A 227 -13.11 10.54 -9.43
C LYS A 227 -13.91 11.73 -9.97
N GLN A 228 -13.81 12.00 -11.26
CA GLN A 228 -14.54 13.08 -11.94
C GLN A 228 -15.93 12.66 -12.45
N ALA A 229 -16.18 11.36 -12.54
CA ALA A 229 -17.47 10.82 -12.97
C ALA A 229 -18.59 11.13 -11.97
N THR A 230 -19.79 11.33 -12.49
CA THR A 230 -21.02 11.47 -11.71
C THR A 230 -21.33 10.16 -10.97
N ALA A 231 -22.12 10.23 -9.89
CA ALA A 231 -22.50 9.04 -9.13
C ALA A 231 -23.17 7.94 -9.98
N PRO A 232 -24.06 8.25 -10.97
CA PRO A 232 -24.60 7.25 -11.87
C PRO A 232 -23.53 6.56 -12.76
N GLU A 233 -22.59 7.33 -13.32
CA GLU A 233 -21.49 6.79 -14.14
C GLU A 233 -20.57 5.88 -13.31
N GLN A 234 -20.18 6.33 -12.12
CA GLN A 234 -19.40 5.55 -11.15
C GLN A 234 -20.09 4.23 -10.81
N THR A 235 -21.41 4.27 -10.58
CA THR A 235 -22.23 3.08 -10.26
C THR A 235 -22.27 2.12 -11.45
N ALA A 236 -22.49 2.64 -12.66
CA ALA A 236 -22.52 1.84 -13.88
C ALA A 236 -21.18 1.15 -14.16
N TRP A 237 -20.05 1.84 -13.97
CA TRP A 237 -18.71 1.26 -14.17
C TRP A 237 -18.39 0.20 -13.13
N LYS A 238 -18.75 0.42 -11.86
CA LYS A 238 -18.65 -0.60 -10.81
C LYS A 238 -19.49 -1.83 -11.13
N ALA A 239 -20.75 -1.65 -11.53
CA ALA A 239 -21.65 -2.74 -11.89
C ALA A 239 -21.08 -3.60 -13.03
N ARG A 240 -20.50 -2.98 -14.06
CA ARG A 240 -19.83 -3.71 -15.16
C ARG A 240 -18.65 -4.55 -14.67
N LEU A 241 -17.78 -4.00 -13.82
CA LEU A 241 -16.68 -4.77 -13.24
C LEU A 241 -17.18 -5.95 -12.38
N HIS A 242 -18.26 -5.75 -11.63
CA HIS A 242 -18.90 -6.82 -10.85
C HIS A 242 -19.48 -7.93 -11.74
N GLN A 243 -19.96 -7.58 -12.94
CA GLN A 243 -20.43 -8.53 -13.96
C GLN A 243 -19.29 -9.13 -14.81
N HIS A 244 -18.02 -8.90 -14.44
CA HIS A 244 -16.84 -9.29 -15.20
C HIS A 244 -16.78 -8.75 -16.64
N LEU A 245 -17.55 -7.70 -16.93
CA LEU A 245 -17.51 -7.01 -18.20
C LEU A 245 -16.28 -6.10 -18.24
N ALA A 246 -15.67 -6.00 -19.43
CA ALA A 246 -14.49 -5.18 -19.60
C ALA A 246 -14.81 -3.69 -19.37
N VAL A 247 -13.96 -3.05 -18.56
CA VAL A 247 -13.86 -1.60 -18.39
C VAL A 247 -12.42 -1.25 -18.73
N TYR A 248 -12.23 -0.26 -19.59
CA TYR A 248 -10.90 0.22 -19.98
C TYR A 248 -10.74 1.67 -19.55
N SER A 249 -9.52 2.06 -19.20
CA SER A 249 -9.05 3.44 -19.15
C SER A 249 -8.27 3.70 -20.45
N CYS A 250 -8.65 4.76 -21.16
CA CYS A 250 -7.95 5.24 -22.35
C CYS A 250 -7.36 6.61 -22.08
N ARG A 251 -6.14 6.90 -22.54
CA ARG A 251 -5.57 8.26 -22.58
C ARG A 251 -5.50 8.74 -24.03
N LEU A 252 -6.05 9.93 -24.31
CA LEU A 252 -6.05 10.54 -25.64
C LEU A 252 -5.11 11.75 -25.69
N SER A 253 -4.46 11.97 -26.83
CA SER A 253 -3.71 13.19 -27.15
C SER A 253 -4.08 13.72 -28.54
N ASN A 254 -3.53 14.88 -28.91
CA ASN A 254 -3.67 15.48 -30.24
C ASN A 254 -5.13 15.64 -30.69
N LEU A 255 -6.01 16.10 -29.78
CA LEU A 255 -7.40 16.37 -30.13
C LEU A 255 -7.44 17.51 -31.15
N ARG A 256 -7.83 17.20 -32.37
CA ARG A 256 -7.96 18.17 -33.46
C ARG A 256 -9.28 17.98 -34.21
N ALA A 257 -9.85 19.07 -34.68
CA ALA A 257 -10.90 18.99 -35.70
C ALA A 257 -10.29 18.31 -36.95
N PRO A 258 -11.00 17.39 -37.61
CA PRO A 258 -10.51 16.80 -38.85
C PRO A 258 -10.33 17.88 -39.91
N SER A 259 -9.22 17.82 -40.67
CA SER A 259 -8.92 18.78 -41.74
C SER A 259 -9.91 18.72 -42.90
N THR A 260 -10.68 17.63 -43.01
CA THR A 260 -11.73 17.43 -44.00
C THR A 260 -13.02 16.95 -43.34
N ASN A 261 -14.16 17.17 -44.01
CA ASN A 261 -15.44 16.63 -43.55
C ASN A 261 -15.48 15.09 -43.72
N ILE A 262 -15.01 14.36 -42.71
CA ILE A 262 -15.05 12.90 -42.70
C ILE A 262 -16.46 12.45 -42.26
N ARG A 263 -17.18 11.75 -43.16
CA ARG A 263 -18.43 11.04 -42.86
C ARG A 263 -18.21 9.55 -42.95
N LEU A 264 -18.61 8.81 -41.90
CA LEU A 264 -18.51 7.35 -41.93
C LEU A 264 -19.71 6.75 -42.66
N ARG A 265 -19.44 5.92 -43.68
CA ARG A 265 -20.47 5.13 -44.37
C ARG A 265 -20.71 3.81 -43.62
N GLY A 266 -21.97 3.52 -43.27
CA GLY A 266 -22.41 2.25 -42.66
C GLY A 266 -22.86 2.35 -41.20
N GLY A 267 -23.81 1.49 -40.81
CA GLY A 267 -24.32 1.39 -39.43
C GLY A 267 -23.34 0.70 -38.49
N HIS A 268 -23.08 1.29 -37.32
CA HIS A 268 -22.12 0.76 -36.33
C HIS A 268 -22.81 -0.23 -35.37
N GLY A 269 -22.55 -1.53 -35.52
CA GLY A 269 -23.28 -2.60 -34.82
C GLY A 269 -22.71 -3.11 -33.48
N CYS A 270 -21.73 -2.46 -32.83
CA CYS A 270 -21.19 -2.97 -31.56
C CYS A 270 -20.96 -1.87 -30.51
N ARG A 271 -21.86 -1.80 -29.51
CA ARG A 271 -21.71 -0.93 -28.34
C ARG A 271 -20.77 -1.56 -27.31
N ARG A 272 -19.68 -0.88 -26.94
CA ARG A 272 -18.74 -1.27 -25.88
C ARG A 272 -18.44 -0.07 -24.97
N THR A 273 -18.96 -0.04 -23.75
CA THR A 273 -18.65 1.03 -22.79
C THR A 273 -17.15 1.05 -22.42
N VAL A 274 -16.46 2.17 -22.67
CA VAL A 274 -15.06 2.41 -22.28
C VAL A 274 -15.02 3.67 -21.41
N ALA A 275 -14.27 3.69 -20.32
CA ALA A 275 -14.03 4.90 -19.55
C ALA A 275 -12.83 5.63 -20.17
N VAL A 276 -13.02 6.86 -20.65
CA VAL A 276 -11.95 7.61 -21.32
C VAL A 276 -11.41 8.66 -20.35
N GLU A 277 -10.11 8.55 -20.05
CA GLU A 277 -9.30 9.58 -19.39
C GLU A 277 -8.78 10.55 -20.46
N SER A 278 -8.98 11.84 -20.23
CA SER A 278 -8.33 12.87 -21.04
C SER A 278 -7.44 13.71 -20.15
N ASP A 279 -6.29 13.14 -19.79
CA ASP A 279 -5.18 13.96 -19.33
C ASP A 279 -4.50 14.53 -20.58
N VAL A 280 -4.86 15.79 -20.90
CA VAL A 280 -3.95 16.69 -21.62
C VAL A 280 -2.63 16.63 -20.88
N VAL A 281 -1.59 16.23 -21.61
CA VAL A 281 -0.16 16.46 -21.37
C VAL A 281 0.12 16.77 -19.89
N GLU A 282 0.55 15.74 -19.16
CA GLU A 282 1.47 16.03 -18.05
C GLU A 282 2.57 16.89 -18.68
N GLU A 283 2.77 18.10 -18.15
CA GLU A 283 4.00 18.87 -18.32
C GLU A 283 5.16 17.89 -18.50
N GLU A 284 5.97 18.13 -19.54
CA GLU A 284 7.15 17.36 -19.93
C GLU A 284 7.58 16.41 -18.83
N ALA A 285 7.32 15.10 -19.06
CA ALA A 285 7.62 14.01 -18.14
C ALA A 285 8.78 14.40 -17.24
N THR A 286 8.45 14.80 -15.99
CA THR A 286 9.40 15.43 -15.08
C THR A 286 10.66 14.60 -15.16
N PRO A 287 11.82 15.17 -15.58
CA PRO A 287 13.00 14.40 -15.91
C PRO A 287 13.18 13.35 -14.83
N LYS A 288 13.33 12.07 -15.21
CA LYS A 288 13.43 10.94 -14.26
C LYS A 288 14.54 11.25 -13.26
N ALA A 289 14.20 11.94 -12.19
CA ALA A 289 15.21 12.41 -11.27
C ALA A 289 15.72 11.18 -10.55
N GLU A 290 17.03 11.02 -10.60
CA GLU A 290 17.73 9.90 -10.01
C GLU A 290 17.32 9.74 -8.55
N ILE A 291 17.26 8.48 -8.10
CA ILE A 291 16.99 8.17 -6.71
C ILE A 291 18.06 8.88 -5.87
N PRO A 292 17.68 9.65 -4.84
CA PRO A 292 18.66 10.40 -4.07
C PRO A 292 19.63 9.44 -3.39
N ALA A 293 20.86 9.91 -3.17
CA ALA A 293 21.77 9.21 -2.28
C ALA A 293 21.16 9.05 -0.88
N LEU A 294 21.73 8.16 -0.06
CA LEU A 294 21.28 7.87 1.32
C LEU A 294 21.63 9.00 2.29
N SER A 295 21.15 10.22 1.99
CA SER A 295 21.36 11.45 2.73
C SER A 295 20.02 12.19 2.85
N LEU A 296 19.75 12.73 4.04
CA LEU A 296 18.55 13.55 4.28
C LEU A 296 18.57 14.83 3.43
N ARG A 297 19.75 15.38 3.17
CA ARG A 297 19.94 16.56 2.31
C ARG A 297 19.56 16.26 0.86
N ASP A 298 20.02 15.14 0.32
CA ASP A 298 19.70 14.75 -1.06
C ASP A 298 18.24 14.34 -1.20
N THR A 299 17.66 13.75 -0.16
CA THR A 299 16.22 13.48 -0.08
C THR A 299 15.42 14.78 -0.14
N ALA A 300 15.80 15.80 0.62
CA ALA A 300 15.14 17.11 0.58
C ALA A 300 15.28 17.77 -0.81
N ARG A 301 16.47 17.74 -1.42
CA ARG A 301 16.70 18.22 -2.79
C ARG A 301 15.81 17.50 -3.80
N TYR A 302 15.70 16.17 -3.70
CA TYR A 302 14.90 15.33 -4.59
C TYR A 302 13.42 15.72 -4.59
N PHE A 303 12.85 16.03 -3.43
CA PHE A 303 11.47 16.50 -3.33
C PHE A 303 11.30 17.95 -3.78
N LEU A 304 12.26 18.84 -3.47
CA LEU A 304 12.25 20.23 -3.93
C LEU A 304 12.22 20.34 -5.46
N GLN A 305 13.01 19.52 -6.16
CA GLN A 305 13.08 19.50 -7.62
C GLN A 305 11.78 19.05 -8.31
N ARG A 306 10.88 18.38 -7.57
CA ARG A 306 9.59 17.91 -8.07
C ARG A 306 8.45 18.89 -7.85
N LEU A 307 8.70 20.00 -7.15
CA LEU A 307 7.71 21.05 -7.02
C LEU A 307 7.56 21.78 -8.37
N SER A 308 6.31 22.12 -8.71
CA SER A 308 5.99 23.06 -9.78
C SER A 308 6.67 24.41 -9.50
N GLU A 309 6.87 25.22 -10.52
CA GLU A 309 7.44 26.57 -10.33
C GLU A 309 6.60 27.41 -9.37
N ALA A 310 5.26 27.32 -9.49
CA ALA A 310 4.32 27.99 -8.60
C ALA A 310 4.50 27.56 -7.13
N ASP A 311 4.68 26.26 -6.87
CA ASP A 311 4.86 25.76 -5.50
C ASP A 311 6.27 26.05 -4.96
N ARG A 312 7.30 26.11 -5.81
CA ARG A 312 8.62 26.62 -5.42
C ARG A 312 8.56 28.10 -5.04
N GLY A 313 7.78 28.90 -5.76
CA GLY A 313 7.53 30.30 -5.42
C GLY A 313 6.92 30.46 -4.03
N LYS A 314 5.85 29.69 -3.74
CA LYS A 314 5.22 29.68 -2.41
C LYS A 314 6.17 29.20 -1.31
N LEU A 315 6.92 28.13 -1.56
CA LEU A 315 7.91 27.62 -0.61
C LEU A 315 8.99 28.66 -0.32
N SER A 316 9.53 29.32 -1.34
CA SER A 316 10.51 30.39 -1.20
C SER A 316 9.99 31.55 -0.35
N ALA A 317 8.75 31.99 -0.59
CA ALA A 317 8.11 33.03 0.22
C ALA A 317 7.97 32.61 1.69
N ASN A 318 7.50 31.39 1.95
CA ASN A 318 7.34 30.86 3.30
C ASN A 318 8.68 30.73 4.03
N VAL A 319 9.70 30.17 3.37
CA VAL A 319 11.05 30.01 3.95
C VAL A 319 11.66 31.37 4.28
N LYS A 320 11.49 32.38 3.41
CA LYS A 320 11.93 33.75 3.69
C LYS A 320 11.21 34.38 4.88
N GLY A 321 9.91 34.11 5.04
CA GLY A 321 9.13 34.54 6.19
C GLY A 321 9.60 33.94 7.53
N LEU A 322 10.36 32.84 7.50
CA LEU A 322 10.94 32.20 8.68
C LEU A 322 12.37 32.67 9.01
N ASN A 323 12.91 33.66 8.28
CA ASN A 323 14.27 34.12 8.50
C ASN A 323 14.45 34.68 9.92
N GLY A 324 15.44 34.15 10.65
CA GLY A 324 15.73 34.46 12.05
C GLY A 324 14.91 33.66 13.07
N CYS A 325 14.00 32.77 12.63
CA CYS A 325 13.16 32.00 13.55
C CYS A 325 13.88 30.77 14.13
N GLU A 326 13.64 30.50 15.41
CA GLU A 326 13.91 29.21 16.06
C GLU A 326 12.60 28.44 16.22
N ILE A 327 12.48 27.29 15.57
CA ILE A 327 11.28 26.46 15.60
C ILE A 327 11.41 25.38 16.68
N LYS A 328 10.52 25.41 17.66
CA LYS A 328 10.40 24.40 18.72
C LYS A 328 9.64 23.18 18.21
N LEU A 329 10.35 22.07 18.07
CA LEU A 329 9.81 20.80 17.62
C LEU A 329 9.54 19.89 18.82
N GLY A 330 8.36 19.28 18.85
CA GLY A 330 8.02 18.20 19.77
C GLY A 330 7.52 16.94 19.05
N SER A 331 7.66 15.80 19.72
CA SER A 331 7.13 14.52 19.24
C SER A 331 6.36 13.76 20.32
N THR A 332 5.29 13.08 19.91
CA THR A 332 4.61 12.06 20.76
C THR A 332 4.64 10.71 20.07
N CYS A 333 4.72 9.65 20.89
CA CYS A 333 5.02 8.30 20.42
C CYS A 333 6.33 8.28 19.60
N SER A 334 7.35 8.95 20.13
CA SER A 334 8.54 9.39 19.38
C SER A 334 9.32 8.26 18.72
N GLY A 335 9.27 7.04 19.25
CA GLY A 335 10.01 5.91 18.73
C GLY A 335 11.52 6.13 18.88
N THR A 336 12.23 6.06 17.76
CA THR A 336 13.66 6.47 17.67
C THR A 336 13.83 7.96 17.37
N ASP A 337 12.72 8.67 17.21
CA ASP A 337 12.62 10.10 16.90
C ASP A 337 13.31 10.51 15.59
N VAL A 338 13.15 9.67 14.56
CA VAL A 338 13.71 9.91 13.23
C VAL A 338 13.18 11.20 12.59
N CYS A 339 11.94 11.58 12.92
CA CYS A 339 11.29 12.76 12.37
C CYS A 339 12.03 14.04 12.72
N THR A 340 12.58 14.15 13.92
CA THR A 340 13.37 15.30 14.36
C THR A 340 14.57 15.54 13.45
N ASN A 341 15.32 14.49 13.12
CA ASN A 341 16.48 14.61 12.23
C ASN A 341 16.06 14.95 10.80
N VAL A 342 15.00 14.31 10.28
CA VAL A 342 14.45 14.64 8.96
C VAL A 342 14.05 16.11 8.89
N PHE A 343 13.33 16.62 9.90
CA PHE A 343 12.84 17.99 9.96
C PHE A 343 14.00 19.00 10.03
N LYS A 344 14.97 18.76 10.92
CA LYS A 344 16.19 19.58 11.06
C LYS A 344 16.96 19.68 9.74
N HIS A 345 17.27 18.54 9.12
CA HIS A 345 18.05 18.53 7.87
C HIS A 345 17.28 19.10 6.69
N THR A 346 15.95 18.93 6.65
CA THR A 346 15.11 19.53 5.61
C THR A 346 15.10 21.05 5.73
N LEU A 347 14.87 21.61 6.92
CA LEU A 347 14.87 23.06 7.11
C LEU A 347 16.26 23.67 6.97
N GLN A 348 17.32 22.98 7.42
CA GLN A 348 18.68 23.41 7.17
C GLN A 348 18.97 23.51 5.66
N PHE A 349 18.61 22.48 4.89
CA PHE A 349 18.76 22.50 3.44
C PHE A 349 17.99 23.66 2.81
N LEU A 350 16.74 23.89 3.20
CA LEU A 350 15.94 25.00 2.69
C LEU A 350 16.53 26.37 3.07
N ALA A 351 16.99 26.52 4.31
CA ALA A 351 17.64 27.74 4.79
C ALA A 351 18.86 28.10 3.94
N GLU A 352 19.72 27.10 3.67
CA GLU A 352 20.89 27.27 2.80
C GLU A 352 20.51 27.62 1.35
N GLN A 353 19.50 26.94 0.77
CA GLN A 353 19.05 27.21 -0.60
C GLN A 353 18.47 28.62 -0.78
N HIS A 354 17.86 29.16 0.26
CA HIS A 354 17.20 30.47 0.23
C HIS A 354 18.00 31.59 0.91
N GLN A 355 19.22 31.29 1.38
CA GLN A 355 20.12 32.24 2.07
C GLN A 355 19.45 32.91 3.29
N VAL A 356 18.77 32.12 4.11
CA VAL A 356 18.13 32.56 5.35
C VAL A 356 18.65 31.79 6.55
N SER A 357 18.42 32.31 7.75
CA SER A 357 18.74 31.62 9.00
C SER A 357 17.47 31.02 9.60
N ILE A 358 17.43 29.70 9.75
CA ILE A 358 16.34 28.99 10.44
C ILE A 358 16.99 27.96 11.36
N SER A 359 16.64 27.95 12.64
CA SER A 359 17.06 26.90 13.58
C SER A 359 15.88 26.05 14.01
N VAL A 360 16.16 24.79 14.36
CA VAL A 360 15.15 23.86 14.88
C VAL A 360 15.64 23.32 16.21
N LYS A 361 14.89 23.62 17.27
CA LYS A 361 15.16 23.16 18.62
C LYS A 361 14.18 22.05 18.97
N HIS A 362 14.71 20.84 19.15
CA HIS A 362 13.91 19.74 19.69
C HIS A 362 13.73 20.00 21.20
N VAL A 363 12.49 20.13 21.66
CA VAL A 363 12.17 20.51 23.06
C VAL A 363 11.37 19.46 23.82
N LEU A 364 10.62 18.59 23.13
CA LEU A 364 9.71 17.63 23.74
C LEU A 364 9.73 16.28 23.01
N ALA A 365 9.86 15.19 23.76
CA ALA A 365 9.61 13.83 23.28
C ALA A 365 8.77 13.04 24.30
N VAL A 366 7.87 12.19 23.82
CA VAL A 366 7.05 11.30 24.66
C VAL A 366 7.13 9.86 24.15
N GLU A 367 7.71 8.96 24.93
CA GLU A 367 7.92 7.56 24.53
C GLU A 367 7.70 6.57 25.69
N LEU A 368 6.76 5.63 25.49
CA LEU A 368 6.33 4.67 26.49
C LEU A 368 7.28 3.48 26.66
N ASP A 369 7.98 3.09 25.60
CA ASP A 369 8.93 1.97 25.65
C ASP A 369 10.25 2.41 26.28
N LYS A 370 10.62 1.78 27.41
CA LYS A 370 11.86 2.09 28.12
C LYS A 370 13.11 1.90 27.25
N GLY A 371 13.17 0.85 26.43
CA GLY A 371 14.33 0.58 25.58
C GLY A 371 14.54 1.69 24.54
N LYS A 372 13.46 2.22 23.98
CA LYS A 372 13.49 3.38 23.08
C LYS A 372 13.81 4.68 23.82
N ARG A 373 13.28 4.91 25.03
CA ARG A 373 13.71 6.04 25.85
C ARG A 373 15.22 6.01 26.12
N ASP A 374 15.75 4.85 26.51
CA ASP A 374 17.18 4.68 26.75
C ASP A 374 17.98 4.93 25.45
N PHE A 375 17.46 4.51 24.29
CA PHE A 375 18.03 4.86 22.99
C PHE A 375 18.03 6.38 22.77
N LEU A 376 16.92 7.07 23.02
CA LEU A 376 16.83 8.52 22.83
C LEU A 376 17.84 9.28 23.71
N MET A 377 17.98 8.86 24.98
CA MET A 377 18.96 9.44 25.92
C MET A 377 20.40 9.27 25.43
N ARG A 378 20.74 8.10 24.88
CA ARG A 378 22.11 7.83 24.39
C ARG A 378 22.39 8.48 23.03
N ALA A 379 21.48 8.31 22.08
CA ALA A 379 21.68 8.68 20.68
C ALA A 379 21.62 10.20 20.48
N HIS A 380 20.70 10.88 21.18
CA HIS A 380 20.46 12.31 20.97
C HIS A 380 21.11 13.22 22.01
N LYS A 381 21.73 12.66 23.06
CA LYS A 381 22.29 13.40 24.22
C LYS A 381 21.37 14.59 24.59
N PRO A 382 20.11 14.28 24.96
CA PRO A 382 18.99 15.15 24.68
C PRO A 382 19.05 16.44 25.51
N THR A 383 18.90 17.56 24.82
CA THR A 383 18.59 18.87 25.41
C THR A 383 17.08 19.10 25.53
N PHE A 384 16.27 18.07 25.27
CA PHE A 384 14.82 18.10 25.28
C PHE A 384 14.23 17.38 26.49
N CYS A 385 12.98 17.70 26.82
CA CYS A 385 12.25 17.02 27.88
C CYS A 385 11.69 15.69 27.37
N LEU A 386 12.11 14.58 27.99
CA LEU A 386 11.63 13.24 27.65
C LEU A 386 10.62 12.75 28.70
N PHE A 387 9.37 12.56 28.29
CA PHE A 387 8.30 12.01 29.12
C PHE A 387 7.93 10.58 28.71
N GLU A 388 7.31 9.83 29.62
CA GLU A 388 6.98 8.43 29.40
C GLU A 388 5.65 8.22 28.69
N THR A 389 4.57 8.84 29.14
CA THR A 389 3.22 8.53 28.68
C THR A 389 2.51 9.75 28.15
N VAL A 390 1.82 9.59 27.01
CA VAL A 390 0.94 10.61 26.44
C VAL A 390 -0.29 10.88 27.32
N ASP A 391 -0.61 9.99 28.27
CA ASP A 391 -1.71 10.20 29.22
C ASP A 391 -1.52 11.45 30.09
N MET A 392 -0.30 11.99 30.17
CA MET A 392 -0.03 13.26 30.85
C MET A 392 -0.83 14.42 30.26
N PHE A 393 -1.13 14.42 28.96
CA PHE A 393 -1.91 15.50 28.34
C PHE A 393 -3.36 15.49 28.80
N ALA A 394 -3.93 14.32 29.09
CA ALA A 394 -5.26 14.23 29.70
C ALA A 394 -5.27 14.67 31.18
N LYS A 395 -4.10 14.91 31.78
CA LYS A 395 -3.91 15.27 33.20
C LYS A 395 -3.24 16.65 33.37
N GLY A 396 -3.31 17.52 32.35
CA GLY A 396 -2.79 18.89 32.43
C GLY A 396 -1.27 18.99 32.22
N LYS A 397 -0.74 18.24 31.25
CA LYS A 397 0.64 18.31 30.71
C LYS A 397 1.81 18.23 31.72
N THR A 398 1.55 17.92 32.99
CA THR A 398 2.56 17.76 34.04
C THR A 398 2.89 16.28 34.23
N ALA A 399 4.17 15.93 34.14
CA ALA A 399 4.65 14.57 34.39
C ALA A 399 6.12 14.53 34.80
N PHE A 400 6.61 13.35 35.17
CA PHE A 400 8.04 13.13 35.41
C PHE A 400 8.82 13.16 34.10
N CYS A 401 9.80 14.05 34.00
CA CYS A 401 10.72 14.14 32.87
C CYS A 401 11.99 13.33 33.15
N HIS A 402 12.29 12.37 32.29
CA HIS A 402 13.47 11.52 32.39
C HIS A 402 14.78 12.27 32.14
N THR A 403 14.76 13.32 31.32
CA THR A 403 15.94 14.16 31.08
C THR A 403 16.25 15.03 32.30
N CYS A 404 15.24 15.73 32.82
CA CYS A 404 15.40 16.69 33.93
C CYS A 404 15.40 16.03 35.31
N ARG A 405 14.97 14.77 35.41
CA ARG A 405 14.86 13.99 36.67
C ARG A 405 13.94 14.64 37.72
N ARG A 406 12.91 15.37 37.27
CA ARG A 406 11.91 16.01 38.13
C ARG A 406 10.55 16.04 37.45
N VAL A 407 9.50 16.28 38.23
CA VAL A 407 8.14 16.53 37.72
C VAL A 407 8.03 17.99 37.29
N HIS A 408 7.58 18.23 36.06
CA HIS A 408 7.28 19.57 35.54
C HIS A 408 6.35 19.50 34.32
N GLU A 409 5.87 20.65 33.86
CA GLU A 409 5.06 20.78 32.64
C GLU A 409 5.86 20.51 31.37
N ALA A 410 5.23 19.90 30.36
CA ALA A 410 5.80 19.81 29.02
C ALA A 410 6.04 21.21 28.43
N PRO A 411 7.19 21.46 27.77
CA PRO A 411 7.45 22.74 27.13
C PRO A 411 6.54 22.95 25.91
N ASP A 412 6.28 24.21 25.58
CA ASP A 412 5.51 24.59 24.39
C ASP A 412 6.27 24.22 23.11
N VAL A 413 5.50 23.94 22.05
CA VAL A 413 6.01 23.54 20.74
C VAL A 413 5.33 24.33 19.62
N ASP A 414 6.08 24.68 18.59
CA ASP A 414 5.53 25.28 17.37
C ASP A 414 5.05 24.18 16.41
N VAL A 415 5.77 23.06 16.40
CA VAL A 415 5.48 21.90 15.54
C VAL A 415 5.39 20.64 16.40
N LEU A 416 4.30 19.89 16.23
CA LEU A 416 4.10 18.59 16.88
C LEU A 416 4.07 17.48 15.83
N VAL A 417 4.90 16.45 16.02
CA VAL A 417 4.91 15.25 15.19
C VAL A 417 4.40 14.05 15.98
N VAL A 418 3.43 13.33 15.43
CA VAL A 418 2.78 12.21 16.11
C VAL A 418 2.78 10.96 15.25
N GLY A 419 3.55 9.96 15.68
CA GLY A 419 3.54 8.60 15.10
C GLY A 419 2.76 7.65 16.00
N SER A 420 1.42 7.72 15.98
CA SER A 420 0.61 6.93 16.91
C SER A 420 0.80 5.41 16.71
N SER A 421 0.40 4.62 17.70
CA SER A 421 0.55 3.17 17.58
C SER A 421 -0.36 2.61 16.49
N CYS A 422 0.19 1.88 15.52
CA CYS A 422 -0.60 1.20 14.48
C CYS A 422 -1.04 -0.22 14.88
N LYS A 423 -0.63 -0.70 16.08
CA LYS A 423 -0.77 -2.12 16.48
C LYS A 423 -2.20 -2.63 16.39
N SER A 424 -3.19 -1.85 16.81
CA SER A 424 -4.59 -2.28 16.84
C SER A 424 -5.24 -2.26 15.45
N ILE A 425 -4.83 -1.34 14.57
CA ILE A 425 -5.48 -1.10 13.26
C ILE A 425 -4.72 -1.66 12.06
N SER A 426 -3.50 -2.16 12.25
CA SER A 426 -2.67 -2.74 11.21
C SER A 426 -3.38 -3.89 10.49
N ARG A 427 -3.20 -3.99 9.17
CA ARG A 427 -3.66 -5.13 8.36
C ARG A 427 -3.02 -6.46 8.80
N MET A 428 -1.91 -6.40 9.53
CA MET A 428 -1.25 -7.58 10.10
C MET A 428 -1.88 -8.04 11.43
N ASN A 429 -2.78 -7.24 12.03
CA ASN A 429 -3.51 -7.62 13.23
C ASN A 429 -4.77 -8.42 12.86
N ASN A 430 -4.78 -9.72 13.16
CA ASN A 430 -5.94 -10.59 12.92
C ASN A 430 -7.18 -10.20 13.74
N SER A 431 -7.00 -9.46 14.84
CA SER A 431 -8.07 -8.94 15.69
C SER A 431 -8.41 -7.48 15.40
N ARG A 432 -7.97 -6.90 14.27
CA ARG A 432 -8.22 -5.48 13.96
C ARG A 432 -9.70 -5.09 13.92
N THR A 433 -10.59 -6.04 13.65
CA THR A 433 -12.05 -5.81 13.66
C THR A 433 -12.57 -5.44 15.05
N ASP A 434 -11.90 -5.86 16.11
CA ASP A 434 -12.28 -5.56 17.50
C ASP A 434 -11.87 -4.13 17.90
N TYR A 435 -11.09 -3.45 17.06
CA TYR A 435 -10.54 -2.11 17.28
C TYR A 435 -11.03 -1.09 16.24
N GLN A 436 -12.11 -1.37 15.51
CA GLN A 436 -12.62 -0.44 14.48
C GLN A 436 -13.03 0.92 15.04
N ASP A 437 -13.47 0.96 16.30
CA ASP A 437 -13.86 2.18 17.00
C ASP A 437 -12.83 2.64 18.03
N CYS A 438 -11.58 2.15 17.91
CA CYS A 438 -10.53 2.44 18.87
C CYS A 438 -10.28 3.95 19.02
N TYR A 439 -10.35 4.71 17.92
CA TYR A 439 -10.10 6.15 17.95
C TYR A 439 -11.22 6.89 18.65
N GLN A 440 -12.48 6.50 18.50
CA GLN A 440 -13.59 7.16 19.19
C GLN A 440 -13.66 6.77 20.67
N LYS A 441 -13.33 5.52 21.01
CA LYS A 441 -13.45 5.00 22.38
C LYS A 441 -12.14 5.04 23.18
N GLY A 442 -11.05 5.50 22.59
CA GLY A 442 -9.70 5.40 23.19
C GLY A 442 -9.24 3.96 23.46
N LYS A 443 -9.85 2.95 22.82
CA LYS A 443 -9.58 1.54 23.15
C LYS A 443 -8.28 1.03 22.54
N GLY A 444 -7.54 0.23 23.30
CA GLY A 444 -6.30 -0.38 22.84
C GLY A 444 -5.17 0.65 22.64
N CYS A 445 -4.02 0.17 22.17
CA CYS A 445 -2.82 0.99 22.04
C CYS A 445 -2.98 2.09 20.97
N SER A 446 -3.62 1.78 19.84
CA SER A 446 -3.89 2.79 18.80
C SER A 446 -4.89 3.85 19.26
N GLY A 447 -5.96 3.46 19.96
CA GLY A 447 -6.98 4.38 20.45
C GLY A 447 -6.44 5.35 21.50
N SER A 448 -5.74 4.83 22.52
CA SER A 448 -5.14 5.64 23.59
C SER A 448 -4.11 6.63 23.04
N THR A 449 -3.20 6.19 22.18
CA THR A 449 -2.18 7.07 21.58
C THR A 449 -2.79 8.11 20.63
N TYR A 450 -3.90 7.81 19.95
CA TYR A 450 -4.63 8.81 19.18
C TYR A 450 -5.32 9.84 20.08
N GLN A 451 -6.11 9.39 21.06
CA GLN A 451 -6.84 10.27 21.97
C GLN A 451 -5.88 11.19 22.75
N ASN A 452 -4.88 10.61 23.40
CA ASN A 452 -4.02 11.38 24.30
C ASN A 452 -2.81 11.98 23.58
N GLY A 453 -2.20 11.22 22.67
CA GLY A 453 -0.98 11.65 21.96
C GLY A 453 -1.22 12.54 20.74
N VAL A 454 -2.42 12.51 20.13
CA VAL A 454 -2.79 13.40 19.02
C VAL A 454 -3.75 14.47 19.53
N LEU A 455 -4.97 14.09 19.95
CA LEU A 455 -6.03 15.06 20.24
C LEU A 455 -5.72 15.90 21.47
N GLN A 456 -5.49 15.27 22.63
CA GLN A 456 -5.20 16.02 23.85
C GLN A 456 -3.86 16.75 23.76
N ALA A 457 -2.81 16.11 23.22
CA ALA A 457 -1.54 16.78 22.98
C ALA A 457 -1.69 18.05 22.12
N SER A 458 -2.46 17.98 21.02
CA SER A 458 -2.71 19.14 20.15
C SER A 458 -3.49 20.25 20.86
N LYS A 459 -4.40 19.90 21.76
CA LYS A 459 -5.17 20.86 22.54
C LYS A 459 -4.32 21.55 23.59
N GLU A 460 -3.56 20.77 24.37
CA GLU A 460 -2.77 21.26 25.50
C GLU A 460 -1.50 22.02 25.04
N LEU A 461 -0.93 21.64 23.90
CA LEU A 461 0.29 22.26 23.36
C LEU A 461 0.01 23.32 22.29
N ALA A 462 -1.20 23.33 21.70
CA ALA A 462 -1.61 24.26 20.65
C ALA A 462 -0.55 24.53 19.55
N PRO A 463 0.04 23.48 18.93
CA PRO A 463 1.08 23.67 17.93
C PRO A 463 0.52 24.38 16.69
N ALA A 464 1.32 25.27 16.08
CA ALA A 464 0.98 25.88 14.80
C ALA A 464 0.89 24.84 13.66
N LEU A 465 1.66 23.74 13.77
CA LEU A 465 1.66 22.66 12.79
C LEU A 465 1.66 21.28 13.44
N LEU A 466 0.73 20.41 13.01
CA LEU A 466 0.62 19.02 13.46
C LEU A 466 0.87 18.06 12.29
N PHE A 467 1.87 17.20 12.42
CA PHE A 467 2.07 16.05 11.55
C PHE A 467 1.55 14.78 12.21
N PHE A 468 0.62 14.09 11.56
CA PHE A 468 0.07 12.82 12.03
C PHE A 468 0.37 11.71 11.03
N GLU A 469 1.10 10.68 11.48
CA GLU A 469 1.39 9.49 10.68
C GLU A 469 0.53 8.30 11.11
N GLN A 470 0.02 7.57 10.12
CA GLN A 470 -0.55 6.25 10.33
C GLN A 470 -0.53 5.34 9.10
N VAL A 471 -0.72 4.05 9.37
CA VAL A 471 -0.89 3.04 8.32
C VAL A 471 -2.20 3.23 7.55
N VAL A 472 -2.14 3.02 6.22
CA VAL A 472 -3.31 3.11 5.31
C VAL A 472 -4.50 2.24 5.72
N GLY A 473 -4.26 1.19 6.53
CA GLY A 473 -5.31 0.32 7.06
C GLY A 473 -6.36 1.06 7.89
N ILE A 474 -6.06 2.27 8.37
CA ILE A 474 -7.03 3.13 9.06
C ILE A 474 -8.20 3.57 8.17
N LEU A 475 -7.96 3.67 6.85
CA LEU A 475 -8.99 4.03 5.87
C LEU A 475 -9.87 2.84 5.48
N ASP A 476 -9.50 1.63 5.92
CA ASP A 476 -10.31 0.45 5.67
C ASP A 476 -11.59 0.55 6.52
N SER A 477 -12.74 0.23 5.92
CA SER A 477 -14.01 0.02 6.62
C SER A 477 -14.31 -1.48 6.71
N PRO A 478 -13.58 -2.26 7.54
CA PRO A 478 -13.80 -3.70 7.60
C PRO A 478 -15.23 -4.02 8.01
N VAL A 479 -15.78 -5.06 7.37
CA VAL A 479 -17.13 -5.54 7.67
C VAL A 479 -17.15 -6.09 9.09
N GLN A 480 -18.04 -5.56 9.94
CA GLN A 480 -18.27 -6.02 11.30
C GLN A 480 -18.93 -7.39 11.29
N LYS A 481 -18.91 -8.09 12.44
CA LYS A 481 -19.62 -9.36 12.62
C LYS A 481 -21.14 -9.24 12.33
N ASN A 482 -21.71 -8.05 12.49
CA ASN A 482 -23.11 -7.74 12.17
C ASN A 482 -23.34 -7.32 10.70
N GLY A 483 -22.33 -7.44 9.83
CA GLY A 483 -22.40 -7.06 8.41
C GLY A 483 -22.24 -5.56 8.12
N LYS A 484 -22.24 -4.68 9.12
CA LYS A 484 -22.08 -3.23 8.90
C LYS A 484 -20.62 -2.86 8.65
N ARG A 485 -20.37 -1.88 7.79
CA ARG A 485 -19.04 -1.28 7.61
C ARG A 485 -18.96 -0.01 8.45
N LYS A 486 -17.91 0.12 9.25
CA LYS A 486 -17.61 1.36 9.97
C LYS A 486 -16.19 1.79 9.66
N THR A 487 -16.03 2.98 9.11
CA THR A 487 -14.71 3.58 8.93
C THR A 487 -14.28 4.17 10.27
N PRO A 488 -13.05 3.92 10.73
CA PRO A 488 -12.47 4.69 11.82
C PRO A 488 -12.57 6.19 11.46
N LEU A 489 -13.30 6.96 12.26
CA LEU A 489 -13.35 8.41 12.06
C LEU A 489 -12.05 8.97 12.62
N VAL A 490 -11.13 9.31 11.74
CA VAL A 490 -10.08 10.26 12.07
C VAL A 490 -10.77 11.62 12.13
N GLN A 491 -11.03 12.10 13.34
CA GLN A 491 -11.41 13.49 13.53
C GLN A 491 -10.15 14.31 13.24
N ALA A 492 -10.07 14.89 12.04
CA ALA A 492 -9.19 16.02 11.86
C ALA A 492 -9.69 17.09 12.84
N GLY A 493 -8.97 17.26 13.96
CA GLY A 493 -9.26 18.34 14.88
C GLY A 493 -9.23 19.63 14.06
N ARG A 494 -10.36 20.34 13.98
CA ARG A 494 -10.28 21.76 13.66
C ARG A 494 -9.60 22.36 14.88
N GLY A 495 -8.35 22.81 14.72
CA GLY A 495 -7.73 23.69 15.71
C GLY A 495 -8.73 24.83 15.95
N THR A 496 -9.14 24.99 17.20
CA THR A 496 -9.97 26.12 17.64
C THR A 496 -9.13 27.38 17.62
#